data_AF-A0A7G1IAE4-F1
#
_entry.id   AF-A0A7G1IAE4-F1
#
_cell.length_a   1.000
_cell.length_b   1.000
_cell.length_c   1.000
_cell.angle_alpha   90.00
_cell.angle_beta   90.00
_cell.angle_gamma   90.00
#
_symmetry.space_group_name_H-M   'P 1'
#
loop_
_entity.id
_entity.type
_entity.pdbx_description
1 polymer ?
#
loop_
_entity_poly.entity_id
_entity_poly.type
_entity_poly.pdbx_seq_one_letter_code
_entity_poly.pdbx_strand_id
1 'polypeptide(L)'
;MRRTDIDPFEHVNNTIYWHGIVEVLGQLPAGAELTSAPHRVVLEYRSPIKYGEAVTIRSNQRDGRIRMHFVVGDDVRAAALVRKL
;
A
#
# COMPACT_ATOMS: atom_id res chain seq x y z
N MET A 1 5.24 11.62 -4.01
CA MET A 1 5.85 11.64 -2.66
C MET A 1 6.33 13.04 -2.34
N ARG A 2 6.17 13.45 -1.10
CA ARG A 2 6.61 14.74 -0.55
C ARG A 2 7.87 14.51 0.29
N ARG A 3 8.66 15.56 0.53
CA ARG A 3 9.85 15.47 1.39
C ARG A 3 9.53 15.04 2.83
N THR A 4 8.34 15.36 3.30
CA THR A 4 7.82 14.97 4.62
C THR A 4 7.54 13.47 4.76
N ASP A 5 7.52 12.75 3.64
CA ASP A 5 7.25 11.31 3.64
C ASP A 5 8.52 10.50 3.95
N ILE A 6 9.67 11.17 4.08
CA ILE A 6 11.00 10.55 4.25
C ILE A 6 11.44 10.62 5.71
N ASP A 7 11.93 9.50 6.22
CA ASP A 7 12.49 9.37 7.56
C ASP A 7 14.00 9.73 7.61
N PRO A 8 14.62 9.79 8.80
CA PRO A 8 16.05 10.09 8.93
C PRO A 8 17.01 9.10 8.27
N PHE A 9 16.54 7.91 7.86
CA PHE A 9 17.33 6.93 7.09
C PHE A 9 17.20 7.15 5.57
N GLU A 10 16.60 8.26 5.15
CA GLU A 10 16.34 8.60 3.74
C GLU A 10 15.38 7.62 3.04
N HIS A 11 14.56 6.92 3.82
CA HIS A 11 13.54 6.00 3.33
C HIS A 11 12.14 6.59 3.49
N VAL A 12 11.19 6.12 2.70
CA VAL A 12 9.77 6.38 2.96
C VAL A 12 9.41 5.86 4.34
N ASN A 13 8.88 6.74 5.18
CA ASN A 13 8.40 6.41 6.51
C ASN A 13 7.32 5.31 6.41
N ASN A 14 7.46 4.25 7.21
CA ASN A 14 6.55 3.11 7.21
C ASN A 14 5.07 3.50 7.33
N THR A 15 4.75 4.58 8.05
CA THR A 15 3.37 5.07 8.17
C THR A 15 2.79 5.55 6.84
N ILE A 16 3.62 6.04 5.91
CA ILE A 16 3.18 6.59 4.62
C ILE A 16 2.58 5.52 3.70
N TYR A 17 3.02 4.27 3.81
CA TYR A 17 2.44 3.16 3.04
C TYR A 17 0.93 2.99 3.32
N TRP A 18 0.48 3.28 4.54
CA TRP A 18 -0.94 3.23 4.89
C TRP A 18 -1.78 4.25 4.15
N HIS A 19 -1.24 5.44 3.86
CA HIS A 19 -1.94 6.42 3.02
C HIS A 19 -2.18 5.88 1.61
N GLY A 20 -1.18 5.21 1.03
CA GLY A 20 -1.32 4.54 -0.27
C GLY A 20 -2.37 3.41 -0.24
N ILE A 21 -2.43 2.64 0.85
CA ILE A 21 -3.46 1.60 1.03
C ILE A 21 -4.86 2.23 1.08
N VAL A 22 -5.04 3.27 1.89
CA VAL A 22 -6.34 3.96 2.05
C VAL A 22 -6.78 4.59 0.73
N GLU A 23 -5.86 5.21 -0.01
CA GLU A 23 -6.15 5.79 -1.33
C GLU A 23 -6.67 4.72 -2.31
N VAL A 24 -5.99 3.57 -2.41
CA VAL A 24 -6.45 2.47 -3.28
C VAL A 24 -7.80 1.92 -2.83
N LEU A 25 -8.03 1.75 -1.51
CA LEU A 25 -9.33 1.29 -1.01
C LEU A 25 -10.46 2.27 -1.36
N GLY A 26 -10.20 3.59 -1.33
CA GLY A 26 -11.18 4.61 -1.71
C GLY A 26 -11.49 4.63 -3.21
N GLN A 27 -10.57 4.16 -4.06
CA GLN A 27 -10.73 4.14 -5.51
C GLN A 27 -11.44 2.87 -6.04
N LEU A 28 -11.50 1.80 -5.24
CA LEU A 28 -12.10 0.53 -5.63
C LEU A 28 -13.50 0.36 -5.02
N PRO A 29 -14.55 0.03 -5.80
CA PRO A 29 -15.89 -0.23 -5.25
C PRO A 29 -15.89 -1.30 -4.14
N ALA A 30 -15.09 -2.34 -4.34
CA ALA A 30 -14.92 -3.40 -3.35
C ALA A 30 -14.16 -2.98 -2.09
N GLY A 31 -13.41 -1.88 -2.14
CA GLY A 31 -12.78 -1.30 -0.97
C GLY A 31 -13.82 -0.86 0.05
N ALA A 32 -14.86 -0.15 -0.41
CA ALA A 32 -15.98 0.28 0.45
C ALA A 32 -16.74 -0.91 1.06
N GLU A 33 -17.00 -1.96 0.27
CA GLU A 33 -17.65 -3.17 0.78
C GLU A 33 -16.80 -3.87 1.85
N LEU A 34 -15.49 -4.00 1.60
CA LEU A 34 -14.58 -4.71 2.49
C LEU A 34 -14.37 -3.96 3.80
N THR A 35 -14.32 -2.62 3.77
CA THR A 35 -14.12 -1.79 4.97
C THR A 35 -15.40 -1.48 5.75
N SER A 36 -16.58 -1.86 5.23
CA SER A 36 -17.87 -1.68 5.92
C SER A 36 -18.06 -2.55 7.17
N ALA A 37 -17.18 -3.52 7.38
CA ALA A 37 -17.17 -4.44 8.51
C ALA A 37 -15.73 -4.60 9.06
N PRO A 38 -15.55 -5.22 10.23
CA PRO A 38 -14.22 -5.55 10.72
C PRO A 38 -13.40 -6.28 9.64
N HIS A 39 -12.22 -5.75 9.38
CA HIS A 39 -11.30 -6.26 8.36
C HIS A 39 -9.88 -6.31 8.90
N ARG A 40 -9.05 -7.10 8.24
CA ARG A 40 -7.62 -7.23 8.51
C ARG A 40 -6.85 -6.66 7.34
N VAL A 41 -5.85 -5.85 7.67
CA VAL A 41 -4.82 -5.42 6.73
C VAL A 41 -3.47 -5.97 7.20
N VAL A 42 -2.75 -6.60 6.28
CA VAL A 42 -1.36 -7.01 6.46
C VAL A 42 -0.52 -6.25 5.48
N LEU A 43 0.55 -5.62 5.95
CA LEU A 43 1.54 -4.92 5.14
C LEU A 43 2.91 -5.57 5.40
N GLU A 44 3.55 -6.01 4.32
CA GLU A 44 4.87 -6.63 4.32
C GLU A 44 5.86 -5.72 3.59
N TYR A 45 6.97 -5.42 4.26
CA TYR A 45 8.06 -4.63 3.71
C TYR A 45 9.16 -5.56 3.21
N ARG A 46 9.56 -5.41 1.93
CA ARG A 46 10.62 -6.24 1.31
C ARG A 46 11.93 -5.49 1.16
N SER A 47 11.86 -4.23 0.77
CA SER A 47 13.01 -3.33 0.62
C SER A 47 12.55 -1.88 0.74
N PRO A 48 13.43 -0.97 1.20
CA PRO A 48 13.04 0.43 1.37
C PRO A 48 12.73 1.10 0.04
N ILE A 49 11.88 2.12 0.07
CA ILE A 49 11.68 3.09 -1.02
C ILE A 49 12.45 4.34 -0.63
N LYS A 50 13.27 4.89 -1.52
CA LYS A 50 14.11 6.08 -1.30
C LYS A 50 13.48 7.32 -1.91
N TYR A 51 13.94 8.48 -1.45
CA TYR A 51 13.57 9.75 -2.06
C TYR A 51 13.92 9.78 -3.56
N GLY A 52 13.00 10.30 -4.38
CA GLY A 52 13.17 10.39 -5.83
C GLY A 52 12.79 9.12 -6.61
N GLU A 53 12.56 7.98 -5.96
CA GLU A 53 12.07 6.78 -6.64
C GLU A 53 10.60 6.94 -7.05
N ALA A 54 10.28 6.62 -8.31
CA ALA A 54 8.91 6.63 -8.79
C ALA A 54 8.18 5.37 -8.33
N VAL A 55 7.19 5.53 -7.45
CA VAL A 55 6.39 4.44 -6.90
C VAL A 55 5.07 4.33 -7.64
N THR A 56 4.72 3.12 -8.07
CA THR A 56 3.39 2.76 -8.58
C THR A 56 2.74 1.76 -7.64
N ILE A 57 1.48 1.99 -7.27
CA ILE A 57 0.70 0.99 -6.52
C ILE A 57 -0.15 0.20 -7.51
N ARG A 58 0.18 -1.08 -7.68
CA ARG A 58 -0.64 -2.01 -8.47
C ARG A 58 -1.60 -2.72 -7.53
N SER A 59 -2.88 -2.79 -7.89
CA SER A 59 -3.89 -3.48 -7.07
C SER A 59 -4.66 -4.52 -7.87
N ASN A 60 -5.09 -5.58 -7.20
CA ASN A 60 -5.98 -6.58 -7.76
C ASN A 60 -6.97 -7.03 -6.70
N GLN A 61 -8.24 -7.13 -7.11
CA GLN A 61 -9.30 -7.69 -6.29
C GLN A 61 -9.59 -9.11 -6.75
N ARG A 62 -9.62 -10.05 -5.80
CA ARG A 62 -10.04 -11.44 -6.05
C ARG A 62 -10.53 -12.10 -4.77
N ASP A 63 -11.62 -12.86 -4.85
CA ASP A 63 -12.15 -13.68 -3.75
C ASP A 63 -12.38 -12.90 -2.44
N GLY A 64 -12.95 -11.70 -2.52
CA GLY A 64 -13.22 -10.84 -1.36
C GLY A 64 -11.97 -10.27 -0.69
N ARG A 65 -10.84 -10.24 -1.41
CA ARG A 65 -9.55 -9.73 -0.93
C ARG A 65 -9.01 -8.71 -1.93
N ILE A 66 -8.29 -7.72 -1.41
CA ILE A 66 -7.58 -6.73 -2.21
C ILE A 66 -6.09 -6.90 -1.92
N ARG A 67 -5.31 -7.20 -2.97
CA ARG A 67 -3.85 -7.23 -2.92
C ARG A 67 -3.31 -5.95 -3.53
N MET A 68 -2.26 -5.41 -2.93
CA MET A 68 -1.58 -4.21 -3.41
C MET A 68 -0.08 -4.45 -3.41
N HIS A 69 0.60 -3.95 -4.43
CA HIS A 69 2.04 -3.97 -4.54
C HIS A 69 2.56 -2.56 -4.77
N PHE A 70 3.47 -2.11 -3.90
CA PHE A 70 4.23 -0.89 -4.06
C PHE A 70 5.44 -1.21 -4.92
N VAL A 71 5.45 -0.73 -6.16
CA VAL A 71 6.42 -1.09 -7.19
C VAL A 71 7.31 0.10 -7.52
N VAL A 72 8.63 -0.11 -7.56
CA VAL A 72 9.62 0.83 -8.10
C VAL A 72 10.33 0.14 -9.25
N GLY A 73 10.16 0.65 -10.47
CA GLY A 73 10.57 -0.08 -11.68
C GLY A 73 9.78 -1.39 -11.83
N ASP A 74 10.47 -2.52 -11.77
CA ASP A 74 9.87 -3.86 -11.75
C ASP A 74 9.92 -4.53 -10.37
N ASP A 75 10.50 -3.86 -9.37
CA ASP A 75 10.67 -4.41 -8.02
C ASP A 75 9.49 -4.07 -7.11
N VAL A 76 8.92 -5.10 -6.50
CA VAL A 76 7.94 -4.94 -5.42
C VAL A 76 8.68 -4.65 -4.11
N ARG A 77 8.58 -3.40 -3.65
CA ARG A 77 9.21 -2.89 -2.42
C ARG A 77 8.40 -3.20 -1.17
N ALA A 78 7.07 -3.19 -1.29
CA ALA A 78 6.15 -3.62 -0.24
C ALA A 78 4.88 -4.24 -0.84
N ALA A 79 4.21 -5.08 -0.05
CA ALA A 79 2.95 -5.72 -0.44
C ALA A 79 1.91 -5.58 0.67
N ALA A 80 0.66 -5.31 0.31
CA ALA A 80 -0.44 -5.28 1.25
C ALA A 80 -1.55 -6.27 0.85
N LEU A 81 -2.21 -6.84 1.86
CA LEU A 81 -3.41 -7.65 1.73
C LEU A 81 -4.49 -7.11 2.65
N VAL A 82 -5.65 -6.81 2.07
CA VAL A 82 -6.85 -6.39 2.78
C VAL A 82 -7.90 -7.49 2.62
N ARG A 83 -8.50 -7.94 3.72
CA ARG A 83 -9.55 -8.97 3.74
C ARG A 83 -10.53 -8.76 4.88
N LYS A 84 -11.75 -9.28 4.76
CA LYS A 84 -12.67 -9.41 5.91
C LYS A 84 -12.03 -10.28 7.01
N LEU A 85 -12.34 -9.97 8.27
CA LEU A 85 -11.77 -10.66 9.44
C LEU A 85 -12.18 -12.14 9.48
#